data_AF-A0A9P4J9H0-F1
#
_entry.id   AF-A0A9P4J9H0-F1
#
_cell.length_a   1.000
_cell.length_b   1.000
_cell.length_c   1.000
_cell.angle_alpha   90.00
_cell.angle_beta   90.00
_cell.angle_gamma   90.00
#
_symmetry.space_group_name_H-M   'P 1'
#
loop_
_entity.id
_entity.type
_entity.pdbx_description
1 polymer ?
#
loop_
_entity_poly.entity_id
_entity_poly.type
_entity_poly.pdbx_seq_one_letter_code
_entity_poly.pdbx_strand_id
1 'polypeptide(L)'
;MGSTSIPFSEPLWLQGIPSPYYTDSHRKWQKACRAFIGENLTKHAFEWEREETLPEHVFQTFSKAHMLIPALPAPLPVERLKSLGINEILGLPVEEFDYFHNCIYTDEMHKSGLIGPPGSLTTGMSFGVPPMIKFGSKELQDRILPDLLTGRKRACIAITEPDAGSDVANIQTTAVKSSDGKKYIINGTKKWITNGYWSHWSTMAVRTGGAGAGGLSLVVVPLKGHPGVTMRRLKVQGQVSAGTTYIELDDVEVPVENLLGKEGMGMKYIMTNFNHERLSLAVAATRQARVALSAAFEYCLKREAFGKSLMEQPVVRHRLAKCGAPLEAQWAWLETFIYSLIKMPRDEADVELGGLTAAAKAQAGIVLNECAQCAMLLFGGNGYTRTGQGEIAERECDTAITSVTTYC
;
A
#
# COMPACT_ATOMS: atom_id res chain seq x y z
N MET A 1 23.26 25.62 -15.86
CA MET A 1 21.92 25.70 -15.24
C MET A 1 21.39 24.28 -15.21
N GLY A 2 21.32 23.66 -14.02
CA GLY A 2 20.78 22.31 -13.89
C GLY A 2 19.34 22.29 -14.43
N SER A 3 19.00 21.27 -15.21
CA SER A 3 17.64 21.01 -15.70
C SER A 3 16.62 21.31 -14.60
N THR A 4 15.88 22.41 -14.71
CA THR A 4 14.82 22.75 -13.76
C THR A 4 13.78 21.63 -13.81
N SER A 5 13.57 20.92 -12.70
CA SER A 5 12.56 19.87 -12.61
C SER A 5 11.18 20.46 -12.89
N ILE A 6 10.31 19.68 -13.55
CA ILE A 6 8.91 20.05 -13.72
C ILE A 6 8.29 20.33 -12.35
N PRO A 7 7.62 21.48 -12.13
CA PRO A 7 6.96 21.75 -10.86
C PRO A 7 6.06 20.61 -10.39
N PHE A 8 6.02 20.38 -9.08
CA PHE A 8 5.28 19.31 -8.41
C PHE A 8 5.76 17.88 -8.65
N SER A 9 6.70 17.64 -9.58
CA SER A 9 7.15 16.28 -9.93
C SER A 9 7.92 15.58 -8.81
N GLU A 10 8.51 16.36 -7.89
CA GLU A 10 9.27 15.85 -6.75
C GLU A 10 8.96 16.69 -5.50
N PRO A 11 9.00 16.08 -4.30
CA PRO A 11 8.93 16.83 -3.05
C PRO A 11 10.13 17.77 -2.89
N LEU A 12 9.92 18.86 -2.15
CA LEU A 12 10.88 19.97 -2.03
C LEU A 12 12.27 19.54 -1.56
N TRP A 13 12.36 18.57 -0.64
CA TRP A 13 13.64 18.10 -0.08
C TRP A 13 14.55 17.42 -1.14
N LEU A 14 13.98 16.93 -2.25
CA LEU A 14 14.71 16.41 -3.41
C LEU A 14 15.10 17.49 -4.42
N GLN A 15 14.50 18.67 -4.33
CA GLN A 15 14.80 19.82 -5.17
C GLN A 15 15.91 20.73 -4.59
N GLY A 16 16.62 20.24 -3.56
CA GLY A 16 17.68 20.99 -2.89
C GLY A 16 17.18 21.99 -1.85
N ILE A 17 15.87 22.01 -1.55
CA ILE A 17 15.33 22.82 -0.45
C ILE A 17 15.71 22.17 0.89
N PRO A 18 16.22 22.95 1.87
CA PRO A 18 16.52 22.42 3.19
C PRO A 18 15.30 21.76 3.84
N SER A 19 15.52 20.65 4.52
CA SER A 19 14.49 19.95 5.28
C SER A 19 15.06 19.51 6.63
N PRO A 20 14.31 19.67 7.74
CA PRO A 20 14.74 19.21 9.06
C PRO A 20 14.58 17.69 9.23
N TYR A 21 13.91 17.02 8.29
CA TYR A 21 13.50 15.62 8.44
C TYR A 21 14.49 14.62 7.83
N TYR A 22 15.10 14.97 6.69
CA TYR A 22 15.89 14.03 5.89
C TYR A 22 17.40 14.17 6.12
N THR A 23 17.98 13.12 6.69
CA THR A 23 19.43 12.92 6.86
C THR A 23 20.11 12.40 5.58
N ASP A 24 21.44 12.27 5.62
CA ASP A 24 22.21 11.66 4.52
C ASP A 24 21.85 10.20 4.28
N SER A 25 21.46 9.45 5.32
CA SER A 25 21.03 8.06 5.19
C SER A 25 19.77 7.98 4.30
N HIS A 26 18.77 8.82 4.59
CA HIS A 26 17.56 8.94 3.78
C HIS A 26 17.85 9.29 2.31
N ARG A 27 18.79 10.21 2.07
CA ARG A 27 19.16 10.62 0.71
C ARG A 27 19.85 9.50 -0.07
N LYS A 28 20.71 8.70 0.58
CA LYS A 28 21.35 7.53 -0.02
C LYS A 28 20.31 6.45 -0.32
N TRP A 29 19.44 6.17 0.66
CA TRP A 29 18.33 5.22 0.51
C TRP A 29 17.40 5.58 -0.65
N GLN A 30 17.03 6.85 -0.77
CA GLN A 30 16.19 7.34 -1.85
C GLN A 30 16.84 7.10 -3.23
N LYS A 31 18.12 7.42 -3.39
CA LYS A 31 18.85 7.16 -4.64
C LYS A 31 18.90 5.67 -4.98
N ALA A 32 19.16 4.83 -3.99
CA ALA A 32 19.20 3.37 -4.15
C ALA A 32 17.83 2.80 -4.55
N CYS A 33 16.76 3.22 -3.85
CA CYS A 33 15.38 2.87 -4.18
C CYS A 33 15.03 3.29 -5.60
N ARG A 34 15.29 4.55 -5.96
CA ARG A 34 14.98 5.08 -7.29
C ARG A 34 15.68 4.31 -8.40
N ALA A 35 16.96 3.97 -8.22
CA ALA A 35 17.71 3.20 -9.20
C ALA A 35 17.14 1.78 -9.35
N PHE A 36 16.93 1.08 -8.23
CA PHE A 36 16.43 -0.30 -8.24
C PHE A 36 14.99 -0.38 -8.78
N ILE A 37 14.08 0.42 -8.24
CA ILE A 37 12.66 0.43 -8.61
C ILE A 37 12.50 0.97 -10.03
N GLY A 38 13.29 1.97 -10.42
CA GLY A 38 13.33 2.52 -11.77
C GLY A 38 13.54 1.45 -12.83
N GLU A 39 14.58 0.63 -12.67
CA GLU A 39 14.93 -0.42 -13.64
C GLU A 39 14.01 -1.64 -13.55
N ASN A 40 13.65 -2.07 -12.33
CA ASN A 40 12.97 -3.36 -12.13
C ASN A 40 11.44 -3.27 -12.03
N LEU A 41 10.86 -2.07 -11.97
CA LEU A 41 9.41 -1.87 -11.84
C LEU A 41 8.90 -0.73 -12.72
N THR A 42 9.32 0.51 -12.46
CA THR A 42 8.75 1.72 -13.07
C THR A 42 8.80 1.70 -14.58
N LYS A 43 9.92 1.23 -15.16
CA LYS A 43 10.17 1.14 -16.61
C LYS A 43 9.10 0.35 -17.37
N HIS A 44 8.52 -0.69 -16.76
CA HIS A 44 7.56 -1.61 -17.39
C HIS A 44 6.17 -1.57 -16.74
N ALA A 45 5.95 -0.70 -15.75
CA ALA A 45 4.73 -0.69 -14.94
C ALA A 45 3.44 -0.53 -15.79
N PHE A 46 3.44 0.35 -16.78
CA PHE A 46 2.29 0.55 -17.67
C PHE A 46 2.01 -0.66 -18.57
N GLU A 47 3.06 -1.34 -19.04
CA GLU A 47 2.93 -2.56 -19.85
C GLU A 47 2.22 -3.65 -19.03
N TRP A 48 2.72 -3.93 -17.82
CA TRP A 48 2.16 -4.95 -16.93
C TRP A 48 0.76 -4.61 -16.41
N GLU A 49 0.46 -3.33 -16.22
CA GLU A 49 -0.91 -2.91 -15.89
C GLU A 49 -1.88 -3.16 -17.05
N ARG A 50 -1.47 -2.93 -18.31
CA ARG A 50 -2.29 -3.25 -19.50
C ARG A 50 -2.45 -4.76 -19.70
N GLU A 51 -1.42 -5.54 -19.40
CA GLU A 51 -1.48 -7.01 -19.42
C GLU A 51 -2.29 -7.60 -18.25
N GLU A 52 -2.72 -6.74 -17.31
CA GLU A 52 -3.39 -7.13 -16.08
C GLU A 52 -2.60 -8.18 -15.29
N THR A 53 -1.27 -8.16 -15.32
CA THR A 53 -0.47 -9.10 -14.55
C THR A 53 0.94 -8.59 -14.36
N LEU A 54 1.53 -8.92 -13.21
CA LEU A 54 2.95 -8.75 -13.00
C LEU A 54 3.67 -10.07 -13.31
N PRO A 55 4.72 -10.09 -14.17
CA PRO A 55 5.48 -11.30 -14.42
C PRO A 55 6.13 -11.87 -13.14
N GLU A 56 6.11 -13.19 -13.00
CA GLU A 56 6.61 -13.90 -11.80
C GLU A 56 8.06 -13.53 -11.45
N HIS A 57 8.91 -13.32 -12.48
CA HIS A 57 10.32 -13.00 -12.28
C HIS A 57 10.52 -11.66 -11.53
N VAL A 58 9.59 -10.71 -11.63
CA VAL A 58 9.69 -9.41 -10.94
C VAL A 58 9.61 -9.63 -9.44
N PHE A 59 8.69 -10.47 -8.97
CA PHE A 59 8.59 -10.83 -7.55
C PHE A 59 9.87 -11.53 -7.06
N GLN A 60 10.48 -12.39 -7.88
CA GLN A 60 11.75 -13.03 -7.55
C GLN A 60 12.91 -12.03 -7.47
N THR A 61 12.95 -11.04 -8.38
CA THR A 61 13.94 -9.96 -8.36
C THR A 61 13.84 -9.14 -7.08
N PHE A 62 12.63 -8.74 -6.68
CA PHE A 62 12.39 -8.01 -5.43
C PHE A 62 12.74 -8.86 -4.21
N SER A 63 12.39 -10.15 -4.21
CA SER A 63 12.71 -11.07 -3.12
C SER A 63 14.22 -11.24 -2.93
N LYS A 64 14.96 -11.46 -4.01
CA LYS A 64 16.44 -11.61 -3.97
C LYS A 64 17.15 -10.34 -3.49
N ALA A 65 16.60 -9.17 -3.79
CA ALA A 65 17.13 -7.89 -3.35
C ALA A 65 16.63 -7.47 -1.95
N HIS A 66 15.82 -8.30 -1.28
CA HIS A 66 15.13 -7.98 -0.02
C HIS A 66 14.20 -6.76 -0.12
N MET A 67 13.83 -6.34 -1.32
CA MET A 67 13.03 -5.15 -1.59
C MET A 67 11.53 -5.36 -1.37
N LEU A 68 11.10 -6.50 -0.84
CA LEU A 68 9.74 -6.66 -0.29
C LEU A 68 9.66 -6.12 1.15
N ILE A 69 10.74 -6.28 1.93
CA ILE A 69 10.80 -5.97 3.37
C ILE A 69 10.52 -4.50 3.70
N PRO A 70 11.00 -3.50 2.93
CA PRO A 70 10.70 -2.09 3.23
C PRO A 70 9.22 -1.72 3.24
N ALA A 71 8.33 -2.59 2.74
CA ALA A 71 6.88 -2.42 2.81
C ALA A 71 6.30 -2.67 4.21
N LEU A 72 7.05 -3.34 5.10
CA LEU A 72 6.67 -3.53 6.50
C LEU A 72 6.63 -2.18 7.25
N PRO A 73 5.85 -2.09 8.34
CA PRO A 73 5.92 -0.93 9.22
C PRO A 73 7.33 -0.77 9.79
N ALA A 74 7.75 0.49 9.92
CA ALA A 74 8.95 0.84 10.66
C ALA A 74 8.68 0.85 12.19
N PRO A 75 9.67 0.57 13.04
CA PRO A 75 10.97 -0.03 12.69
C PRO A 75 10.80 -1.49 12.23
N LEU A 76 11.76 -1.98 11.44
CA LEU A 76 11.75 -3.36 10.95
C LEU A 76 11.97 -4.38 12.08
N PRO A 77 11.56 -5.66 11.91
CA PRO A 77 11.82 -6.73 12.87
C PRO A 77 13.30 -7.19 12.82
N VAL A 78 14.21 -6.35 13.32
CA VAL A 78 15.68 -6.48 13.18
C VAL A 78 16.21 -7.85 13.58
N GLU A 79 15.86 -8.35 14.77
CA GLU A 79 16.34 -9.65 15.25
C GLU A 79 15.96 -10.79 14.30
N ARG A 80 14.72 -10.76 13.79
CA ARG A 80 14.24 -11.74 12.84
C ARG A 80 15.00 -11.65 11.52
N LEU A 81 15.17 -10.45 10.97
CA LEU A 81 15.90 -10.23 9.72
C LEU A 81 17.35 -10.70 9.83
N LYS A 82 18.03 -10.36 10.93
CA LYS A 82 19.42 -10.78 11.18
C LYS A 82 19.52 -12.30 11.36
N SER A 83 18.57 -12.96 12.02
CA SER A 83 18.54 -14.44 12.11
C SER A 83 18.39 -15.14 10.75
N LEU A 84 17.89 -14.43 9.73
CA LEU A 84 17.78 -14.91 8.34
C LEU A 84 18.98 -14.51 7.47
N GLY A 85 20.00 -13.86 8.06
CA GLY A 85 21.18 -13.35 7.35
C GLY A 85 20.96 -12.03 6.62
N ILE A 86 19.81 -11.36 6.85
CA ILE A 86 19.46 -10.09 6.23
C ILE A 86 19.91 -8.95 7.16
N ASN A 87 21.12 -8.44 6.91
CA ASN A 87 21.74 -7.38 7.71
C ASN A 87 21.53 -5.97 7.11
N GLU A 88 21.36 -5.88 5.79
CA GLU A 88 21.13 -4.64 5.08
C GLU A 88 20.24 -4.84 3.86
N ILE A 89 19.64 -3.75 3.38
CA ILE A 89 18.83 -3.69 2.18
C ILE A 89 19.39 -2.54 1.32
N LEU A 90 19.89 -2.85 0.13
CA LEU A 90 20.56 -1.88 -0.76
C LEU A 90 21.58 -0.95 -0.05
N GLY A 91 22.36 -1.50 0.89
CA GLY A 91 23.37 -0.77 1.66
C GLY A 91 22.86 0.03 2.87
N LEU A 92 21.56 -0.05 3.20
CA LEU A 92 21.00 0.47 4.45
C LEU A 92 20.93 -0.65 5.50
N PRO A 93 21.62 -0.53 6.65
CA PRO A 93 21.49 -1.48 7.76
C PRO A 93 20.04 -1.58 8.24
N VAL A 94 19.55 -2.79 8.50
CA VAL A 94 18.12 -3.01 8.84
C VAL A 94 17.69 -2.32 10.14
N GLU A 95 18.62 -2.08 11.07
CA GLU A 95 18.41 -1.32 12.31
C GLU A 95 18.28 0.20 12.12
N GLU A 96 18.75 0.74 11.00
CA GLU A 96 18.65 2.17 10.68
C GLU A 96 17.34 2.54 9.97
N PHE A 97 16.55 1.54 9.56
CA PHE A 97 15.31 1.77 8.82
C PHE A 97 14.21 2.35 9.71
N ASP A 98 13.86 3.62 9.47
CA ASP A 98 12.82 4.36 10.18
C ASP A 98 11.61 4.70 9.29
N TYR A 99 10.66 5.48 9.83
CA TYR A 99 9.45 5.87 9.10
C TYR A 99 9.72 6.76 7.88
N PHE A 100 10.80 7.56 7.86
CA PHE A 100 11.15 8.34 6.67
C PHE A 100 11.76 7.45 5.59
N HIS A 101 12.50 6.39 5.94
CA HIS A 101 12.93 5.37 4.98
C HIS A 101 11.72 4.62 4.38
N ASN A 102 10.71 4.27 5.19
CA ASN A 102 9.46 3.68 4.71
C ASN A 102 8.66 4.63 3.81
N CYS A 103 8.58 5.91 4.17
CA CYS A 103 7.92 6.94 3.35
C CYS A 103 8.59 7.07 1.98
N ILE A 104 9.93 7.18 1.96
CA ILE A 104 10.72 7.23 0.71
C ILE A 104 10.49 5.98 -0.14
N TYR A 105 10.52 4.80 0.47
CA TYR A 105 10.29 3.55 -0.26
C TYR A 105 8.88 3.51 -0.87
N THR A 106 7.87 3.87 -0.10
CA THR A 106 6.47 3.92 -0.56
C THR A 106 6.29 4.92 -1.69
N ASP A 107 6.90 6.09 -1.57
CA ASP A 107 6.88 7.16 -2.57
C ASP A 107 7.58 6.74 -3.88
N GLU A 108 8.76 6.13 -3.83
CA GLU A 108 9.47 5.63 -5.03
C GLU A 108 8.74 4.46 -5.70
N MET A 109 8.10 3.57 -4.93
CA MET A 109 7.31 2.46 -5.48
C MET A 109 6.15 2.93 -6.37
N HIS A 110 5.59 4.11 -6.10
CA HIS A 110 4.45 4.67 -6.83
C HIS A 110 4.87 5.76 -7.83
N LYS A 111 6.16 5.86 -8.18
CA LYS A 111 6.68 6.92 -9.06
C LYS A 111 6.14 6.88 -10.49
N SER A 112 5.61 5.74 -10.94
CA SER A 112 4.90 5.62 -12.23
C SER A 112 3.48 6.22 -12.19
N GLY A 113 2.92 6.47 -11.00
CA GLY A 113 1.51 6.82 -10.81
C GLY A 113 0.57 5.61 -10.67
N LEU A 114 1.07 4.39 -10.89
CA LEU A 114 0.27 3.17 -10.83
C LEU A 114 0.38 2.51 -9.47
N ILE A 115 -0.75 2.00 -8.93
CA ILE A 115 -0.76 1.18 -7.70
C ILE A 115 -0.75 -0.32 -8.02
N GLY A 116 -1.25 -0.75 -9.18
CA GLY A 116 -1.37 -2.17 -9.53
C GLY A 116 -0.06 -2.96 -9.43
N PRO A 117 0.99 -2.58 -10.18
CA PRO A 117 2.26 -3.31 -10.16
C PRO A 117 2.96 -3.28 -8.78
N PRO A 118 3.04 -2.15 -8.06
CA PRO A 118 3.48 -2.13 -6.66
C PRO A 118 2.66 -3.04 -5.75
N GLY A 119 1.33 -2.98 -5.84
CA GLY A 119 0.41 -3.76 -5.01
C GLY A 119 0.53 -5.27 -5.23
N SER A 120 0.87 -5.68 -6.46
CA SER A 120 1.18 -7.07 -6.80
C SER A 120 2.39 -7.62 -6.04
N LEU A 121 3.33 -6.75 -5.66
CA LEU A 121 4.56 -7.11 -4.96
C LEU A 121 4.42 -7.00 -3.44
N THR A 122 3.89 -5.88 -2.96
CA THR A 122 4.12 -5.45 -1.58
C THR A 122 2.90 -5.47 -0.69
N THR A 123 1.66 -5.44 -1.22
CA THR A 123 0.45 -5.36 -0.38
C THR A 123 0.37 -6.48 0.64
N GLY A 124 0.74 -7.70 0.24
CA GLY A 124 0.84 -8.84 1.14
C GLY A 124 1.79 -8.63 2.30
N MET A 125 3.00 -8.14 1.99
CA MET A 125 4.02 -7.82 2.98
C MET A 125 3.61 -6.64 3.86
N SER A 126 2.99 -5.61 3.28
CA SER A 126 2.66 -4.37 3.99
C SER A 126 1.48 -4.54 4.93
N PHE A 127 0.47 -5.35 4.57
CA PHE A 127 -0.79 -5.42 5.32
C PHE A 127 -1.04 -6.80 5.94
N GLY A 128 -0.67 -7.88 5.24
CA GLY A 128 -0.91 -9.25 5.70
C GLY A 128 0.09 -9.74 6.76
N VAL A 129 1.37 -9.41 6.59
CA VAL A 129 2.47 -9.89 7.46
C VAL A 129 2.55 -9.17 8.81
N PRO A 130 2.30 -7.85 8.97
CA PRO A 130 2.55 -7.18 10.24
C PRO A 130 1.75 -7.72 11.44
N PRO A 131 0.46 -8.12 11.30
CA PRO A 131 -0.25 -8.76 12.41
C PRO A 131 0.39 -10.07 12.85
N MET A 132 1.00 -10.82 11.92
CA MET A 132 1.72 -12.07 12.24
C MET A 132 2.98 -11.79 13.07
N ILE A 133 3.69 -10.70 12.76
CA ILE A 133 4.86 -10.24 13.53
C ILE A 133 4.44 -9.73 14.92
N LYS A 134 3.37 -8.93 14.98
CA LYS A 134 2.97 -8.22 16.21
C LYS A 134 2.21 -9.11 17.20
N PHE A 135 1.39 -10.03 16.71
CA PHE A 135 0.45 -10.79 17.55
C PHE A 135 0.59 -12.31 17.41
N GLY A 136 1.40 -12.82 16.49
CA GLY A 136 1.64 -14.26 16.35
C GLY A 136 2.46 -14.81 17.53
N SER A 137 2.17 -16.04 17.95
CA SER A 137 3.03 -16.77 18.89
C SER A 137 4.42 -16.99 18.30
N LYS A 138 5.41 -17.25 19.16
CA LYS A 138 6.78 -17.51 18.71
C LYS A 138 6.83 -18.71 17.74
N GLU A 139 6.08 -19.76 18.03
CA GLU A 139 6.01 -20.98 17.23
C GLU A 139 5.39 -20.71 15.85
N LEU A 140 4.31 -19.91 15.81
CA LEU A 140 3.69 -19.50 14.56
C LEU A 140 4.65 -18.65 13.72
N GLN A 141 5.31 -17.67 14.36
CA GLN A 141 6.27 -16.80 13.70
C GLN A 141 7.47 -17.57 13.14
N ASP A 142 8.06 -18.47 13.92
CA ASP A 142 9.20 -19.31 13.50
C ASP A 142 8.83 -20.21 12.32
N ARG A 143 7.57 -20.65 12.22
CA ARG A 143 7.09 -21.48 11.12
C ARG A 143 6.82 -20.71 9.83
N ILE A 144 6.28 -19.48 9.90
CA ILE A 144 5.77 -18.78 8.69
C ILE A 144 6.62 -17.60 8.25
N LEU A 145 7.20 -16.82 9.17
CA LEU A 145 7.90 -15.59 8.82
C LEU A 145 9.15 -15.82 7.97
N PRO A 146 9.96 -16.89 8.16
CA PRO A 146 11.13 -17.12 7.30
C PRO A 146 10.78 -17.19 5.81
N ASP A 147 9.67 -17.83 5.45
CA ASP A 147 9.25 -17.94 4.04
C ASP A 147 8.67 -16.63 3.51
N LEU A 148 8.00 -15.84 4.36
CA LEU A 148 7.40 -14.56 3.97
C LEU A 148 8.47 -13.49 3.79
N LEU A 149 9.39 -13.34 4.75
CA LEU A 149 10.44 -12.32 4.74
C LEU A 149 11.49 -12.55 3.64
N THR A 150 11.70 -13.79 3.23
CA THR A 150 12.60 -14.14 2.11
C THR A 150 11.90 -14.19 0.75
N GLY A 151 10.58 -13.94 0.72
CA GLY A 151 9.78 -13.99 -0.52
C GLY A 151 9.62 -15.39 -1.11
N ARG A 152 9.82 -16.47 -0.33
CA ARG A 152 9.49 -17.84 -0.78
C ARG A 152 7.99 -18.10 -0.83
N LYS A 153 7.24 -17.46 0.07
CA LYS A 153 5.77 -17.48 0.10
C LYS A 153 5.23 -16.06 0.15
N ARG A 154 3.96 -15.93 -0.24
CA ARG A 154 3.21 -14.67 -0.20
C ARG A 154 2.10 -14.73 0.85
N ALA A 155 1.76 -13.57 1.38
CA ALA A 155 0.64 -13.40 2.29
C ALA A 155 -0.35 -12.38 1.73
N CYS A 156 -1.57 -12.36 2.26
CA CYS A 156 -2.51 -11.25 2.07
C CYS A 156 -3.25 -10.95 3.38
N ILE A 157 -4.00 -9.86 3.40
CA ILE A 157 -4.95 -9.54 4.47
C ILE A 157 -6.38 -9.82 3.97
N ALA A 158 -7.15 -10.57 4.74
CA ALA A 158 -8.48 -11.05 4.33
C ALA A 158 -9.54 -10.68 5.38
N ILE A 159 -10.05 -9.45 5.28
CA ILE A 159 -11.05 -8.91 6.21
C ILE A 159 -12.42 -8.84 5.55
N THR A 160 -12.50 -8.04 4.48
CA THR A 160 -13.75 -7.68 3.79
C THR A 160 -14.48 -8.87 3.20
N GLU A 161 -15.81 -8.80 3.27
CA GLU A 161 -16.76 -9.79 2.77
C GLU A 161 -17.74 -9.14 1.79
N PRO A 162 -18.51 -9.92 1.00
CA PRO A 162 -19.56 -9.37 0.14
C PRO A 162 -20.53 -8.42 0.86
N ASP A 163 -20.91 -8.78 2.09
CA ASP A 163 -21.93 -8.08 2.87
C ASP A 163 -21.34 -7.19 3.98
N ALA A 164 -20.00 -7.17 4.13
CA ALA A 164 -19.32 -6.41 5.17
C ALA A 164 -18.00 -5.80 4.65
N GLY A 165 -18.07 -4.54 4.22
CA GLY A 165 -16.93 -3.69 3.88
C GLY A 165 -16.57 -2.77 5.05
N SER A 166 -17.23 -1.62 5.10
CA SER A 166 -17.05 -0.63 6.17
C SER A 166 -17.51 -1.07 7.54
N ASP A 167 -18.53 -1.94 7.55
CA ASP A 167 -19.05 -2.53 8.77
C ASP A 167 -18.30 -3.82 9.11
N VAL A 168 -16.99 -3.70 9.34
CA VAL A 168 -16.09 -4.83 9.64
C VAL A 168 -16.60 -5.65 10.82
N ALA A 169 -17.27 -5.03 11.79
CA ALA A 169 -17.83 -5.70 12.97
C ALA A 169 -18.87 -6.77 12.61
N ASN A 170 -19.48 -6.68 11.43
CA ASN A 170 -20.55 -7.55 10.95
C ASN A 170 -20.11 -8.55 9.87
N ILE A 171 -18.82 -8.86 9.77
CA ILE A 171 -18.35 -10.00 8.96
C ILE A 171 -18.99 -11.32 9.44
N GLN A 172 -19.22 -12.25 8.53
CA GLN A 172 -19.95 -13.51 8.73
C GLN A 172 -19.07 -14.75 8.64
N THR A 173 -17.83 -14.68 8.11
CA THR A 173 -16.91 -15.82 8.09
C THR A 173 -16.68 -16.34 9.51
N THR A 174 -17.03 -17.59 9.77
CA THR A 174 -16.93 -18.22 11.10
C THR A 174 -15.68 -19.05 11.25
N ALA A 175 -15.19 -19.20 12.47
CA ALA A 175 -14.16 -20.15 12.85
C ALA A 175 -14.60 -20.90 14.11
N VAL A 176 -15.09 -22.13 13.95
CA VAL A 176 -15.61 -22.95 15.05
C VAL A 176 -14.58 -24.01 15.44
N LYS A 177 -14.32 -24.21 16.73
CA LYS A 177 -13.39 -25.25 17.16
C LYS A 177 -13.93 -26.64 16.80
N SER A 178 -13.05 -27.50 16.29
CA SER A 178 -13.31 -28.93 16.09
C SER A 178 -13.69 -29.60 17.42
N SER A 179 -14.30 -30.78 17.35
CA SER A 179 -14.74 -31.53 18.54
C SER A 179 -13.60 -31.84 19.52
N ASP A 180 -12.38 -32.04 19.02
CA ASP A 180 -11.17 -32.25 19.83
C ASP A 180 -10.48 -30.94 20.28
N GLY A 181 -11.00 -29.79 19.86
CA GLY A 181 -10.51 -28.46 20.21
C GLY A 181 -9.16 -28.08 19.60
N LYS A 182 -8.61 -28.89 18.67
CA LYS A 182 -7.27 -28.68 18.11
C LYS A 182 -7.25 -27.83 16.85
N LYS A 183 -8.38 -27.71 16.15
CA LYS A 183 -8.50 -26.94 14.91
C LYS A 183 -9.68 -25.99 14.97
N TYR A 184 -9.62 -24.92 14.21
CA TYR A 184 -10.77 -24.18 13.74
C TYR A 184 -11.24 -24.79 12.42
N ILE A 185 -12.55 -24.93 12.26
CA ILE A 185 -13.24 -25.20 11.01
C ILE A 185 -13.77 -23.85 10.52
N ILE A 186 -13.23 -23.37 9.41
CA ILE A 186 -13.51 -22.04 8.88
C ILE A 186 -14.42 -22.13 7.66
N ASN A 187 -15.52 -21.38 7.72
CA ASN A 187 -16.55 -21.31 6.68
C ASN A 187 -16.91 -19.87 6.38
N GLY A 188 -17.00 -19.50 5.10
CA GLY A 188 -17.41 -18.17 4.67
C GLY A 188 -16.77 -17.72 3.37
N THR A 189 -16.79 -16.42 3.11
CA THR A 189 -16.21 -15.84 1.89
C THR A 189 -15.53 -14.50 2.18
N LYS A 190 -14.47 -14.22 1.43
CA LYS A 190 -13.74 -12.95 1.46
C LYS A 190 -13.70 -12.33 0.07
N LYS A 191 -13.82 -11.01 -0.01
CA LYS A 191 -13.91 -10.26 -1.27
C LYS A 191 -12.99 -9.05 -1.24
N TRP A 192 -12.47 -8.70 -2.42
CA TRP A 192 -11.51 -7.60 -2.63
C TRP A 192 -10.11 -7.88 -2.05
N ILE A 193 -9.70 -9.15 -2.00
CA ILE A 193 -8.44 -9.53 -1.38
C ILE A 193 -7.28 -9.33 -2.37
N THR A 194 -6.66 -8.16 -2.30
CA THR A 194 -5.46 -7.83 -3.08
C THR A 194 -4.31 -8.78 -2.73
N ASN A 195 -3.53 -9.15 -3.75
CA ASN A 195 -2.46 -10.15 -3.68
C ASN A 195 -2.93 -11.60 -3.39
N GLY A 196 -4.21 -11.82 -3.05
CA GLY A 196 -4.76 -13.11 -2.63
C GLY A 196 -4.52 -14.24 -3.61
N TYR A 197 -4.55 -13.97 -4.91
CA TYR A 197 -4.41 -14.96 -5.98
C TYR A 197 -3.10 -15.77 -5.89
N TRP A 198 -2.03 -15.15 -5.38
CA TRP A 198 -0.72 -15.79 -5.23
C TRP A 198 -0.38 -16.17 -3.79
N SER A 199 -1.24 -15.82 -2.83
CA SER A 199 -0.95 -15.93 -1.41
C SER A 199 -1.07 -17.36 -0.91
N HIS A 200 -0.11 -17.75 -0.09
CA HIS A 200 -0.07 -19.04 0.58
C HIS A 200 -0.69 -18.96 1.97
N TRP A 201 -0.67 -17.76 2.56
CA TRP A 201 -1.23 -17.47 3.86
C TRP A 201 -2.09 -16.21 3.78
N SER A 202 -3.09 -16.12 4.65
CA SER A 202 -3.77 -14.86 4.92
C SER A 202 -3.80 -14.58 6.41
N THR A 203 -3.64 -13.31 6.77
CA THR A 203 -4.18 -12.83 8.04
C THR A 203 -5.66 -12.59 7.82
N MET A 204 -6.50 -13.45 8.37
CA MET A 204 -7.93 -13.46 8.10
C MET A 204 -8.74 -13.05 9.33
N ALA A 205 -9.69 -12.13 9.14
CA ALA A 205 -10.69 -11.83 10.15
C ALA A 205 -11.80 -12.89 10.10
N VAL A 206 -12.07 -13.49 11.25
CA VAL A 206 -13.08 -14.54 11.42
C VAL A 206 -13.86 -14.30 12.70
N ARG A 207 -15.09 -14.81 12.76
CA ARG A 207 -15.94 -14.80 13.95
C ARG A 207 -15.74 -16.09 14.73
N THR A 208 -15.09 -15.99 15.89
CA THR A 208 -14.95 -17.11 16.85
C THR A 208 -15.92 -17.01 18.02
N GLY A 209 -16.57 -15.85 18.19
CA GLY A 209 -17.51 -15.58 19.29
C GLY A 209 -18.88 -15.07 18.81
N GLY A 210 -19.54 -14.28 19.66
CA GLY A 210 -20.86 -13.70 19.39
C GLY A 210 -20.86 -12.57 18.34
N ALA A 211 -21.95 -11.82 18.28
CA ALA A 211 -22.10 -10.69 17.34
C ALA A 211 -21.16 -9.51 17.64
N GLY A 212 -20.94 -8.66 16.63
CA GLY A 212 -20.18 -7.42 16.75
C GLY A 212 -18.67 -7.62 16.91
N ALA A 213 -17.98 -6.52 17.24
CA ALA A 213 -16.53 -6.42 17.29
C ALA A 213 -15.86 -7.40 18.27
N GLY A 214 -16.48 -7.66 19.42
CA GLY A 214 -15.95 -8.55 20.46
C GLY A 214 -16.00 -10.04 20.09
N GLY A 215 -16.70 -10.41 19.01
CA GLY A 215 -16.72 -11.78 18.49
C GLY A 215 -15.67 -12.07 17.43
N LEU A 216 -14.89 -11.06 17.02
CA LEU A 216 -13.92 -11.18 15.93
C LEU A 216 -12.54 -11.57 16.44
N SER A 217 -11.86 -12.39 15.64
CA SER A 217 -10.49 -12.85 15.85
C SER A 217 -9.70 -12.75 14.55
N LEU A 218 -8.37 -12.75 14.67
CA LEU A 218 -7.48 -12.89 13.51
C LEU A 218 -6.84 -14.27 13.53
N VAL A 219 -6.90 -14.99 12.41
CA VAL A 219 -6.28 -16.32 12.24
C VAL A 219 -5.42 -16.32 10.99
N VAL A 220 -4.24 -16.95 11.06
CA VAL A 220 -3.41 -17.21 9.89
C VAL A 220 -3.96 -18.41 9.12
N VAL A 221 -4.66 -18.16 8.01
CA VAL A 221 -5.34 -19.21 7.24
C VAL A 221 -4.50 -19.61 6.02
N PRO A 222 -4.16 -20.90 5.82
CA PRO A 222 -3.53 -21.37 4.60
C PRO A 222 -4.45 -21.18 3.40
N LEU A 223 -3.89 -20.79 2.26
CA LEU A 223 -4.67 -20.49 1.04
C LEU A 223 -4.30 -21.42 -0.12
N LYS A 224 -3.32 -21.02 -0.94
CA LYS A 224 -2.97 -21.70 -2.19
C LYS A 224 -2.76 -23.21 -2.00
N GLY A 225 -3.63 -24.00 -2.65
CA GLY A 225 -3.58 -25.46 -2.66
C GLY A 225 -4.07 -26.14 -1.37
N HIS A 226 -4.68 -25.39 -0.44
CA HIS A 226 -5.21 -25.96 0.80
C HIS A 226 -6.64 -26.49 0.60
N PRO A 227 -6.99 -27.69 1.10
CA PRO A 227 -8.34 -28.23 1.01
C PRO A 227 -9.40 -27.28 1.58
N GLY A 228 -10.55 -27.19 0.90
CA GLY A 228 -11.65 -26.30 1.29
C GLY A 228 -11.47 -24.84 0.87
N VAL A 229 -10.31 -24.46 0.30
CA VAL A 229 -10.06 -23.08 -0.16
C VAL A 229 -10.20 -22.99 -1.68
N THR A 230 -11.16 -22.20 -2.15
CA THR A 230 -11.27 -21.82 -3.56
C THR A 230 -10.95 -20.34 -3.75
N MET A 231 -10.10 -20.02 -4.71
CA MET A 231 -9.71 -18.63 -5.00
C MET A 231 -9.95 -18.31 -6.47
N ARG A 232 -10.59 -17.17 -6.72
CA ARG A 232 -10.83 -16.67 -8.07
C ARG A 232 -10.46 -15.20 -8.18
N ARG A 233 -9.68 -14.86 -9.19
CA ARG A 233 -9.34 -13.47 -9.49
C ARG A 233 -10.57 -12.69 -9.95
N LEU A 234 -10.71 -11.47 -9.44
CA LEU A 234 -11.75 -10.51 -9.83
C LEU A 234 -11.22 -9.59 -10.92
N LYS A 235 -12.09 -9.27 -11.90
CA LYS A 235 -11.83 -8.20 -12.86
C LYS A 235 -12.29 -6.88 -12.23
N VAL A 236 -11.36 -5.95 -12.09
CA VAL A 236 -11.54 -4.65 -11.44
C VAL A 236 -11.21 -3.53 -12.43
N GLN A 237 -11.63 -2.29 -12.15
CA GLN A 237 -11.38 -1.15 -13.03
C GLN A 237 -9.97 -0.58 -12.87
N GLY A 238 -9.52 -0.44 -11.62
CA GLY A 238 -8.16 0.00 -11.27
C GLY A 238 -7.37 -1.05 -10.48
N GLN A 239 -6.06 -0.85 -10.40
CA GLN A 239 -5.10 -1.81 -9.82
C GLN A 239 -5.21 -3.20 -10.46
N VAL A 240 -5.41 -3.24 -11.77
CA VAL A 240 -5.85 -4.45 -12.46
C VAL A 240 -4.83 -5.56 -12.39
N SER A 241 -3.53 -5.22 -12.31
CA SER A 241 -2.46 -6.19 -12.13
C SER A 241 -2.34 -6.75 -10.71
N ALA A 242 -2.95 -6.14 -9.67
CA ALA A 242 -2.72 -6.44 -8.24
C ALA A 242 -3.30 -7.78 -7.71
N GLY A 243 -3.93 -8.57 -8.57
CA GLY A 243 -4.44 -9.90 -8.20
C GLY A 243 -5.57 -9.88 -7.18
N THR A 244 -6.46 -8.89 -7.24
CA THR A 244 -7.66 -8.82 -6.39
C THR A 244 -8.48 -10.09 -6.49
N THR A 245 -8.81 -10.71 -5.36
CA THR A 245 -9.30 -12.08 -5.29
C THR A 245 -10.57 -12.21 -4.46
N TYR A 246 -11.43 -13.11 -4.92
CA TYR A 246 -12.53 -13.68 -4.14
C TYR A 246 -12.07 -15.02 -3.57
N ILE A 247 -12.27 -15.22 -2.26
CA ILE A 247 -11.86 -16.43 -1.54
C ILE A 247 -13.11 -17.07 -0.95
N GLU A 248 -13.32 -18.34 -1.22
CA GLU A 248 -14.36 -19.18 -0.63
C GLU A 248 -13.72 -20.21 0.30
N LEU A 249 -14.34 -20.42 1.45
CA LEU A 249 -13.86 -21.27 2.53
C LEU A 249 -14.98 -22.25 2.87
N ASP A 250 -14.74 -23.53 2.64
CA ASP A 250 -15.65 -24.63 2.89
C ASP A 250 -14.96 -25.67 3.79
N ASP A 251 -15.38 -25.75 5.05
CA ASP A 251 -14.82 -26.60 6.10
C ASP A 251 -13.28 -26.59 6.17
N VAL A 252 -12.70 -25.38 6.07
CA VAL A 252 -11.24 -25.21 6.07
C VAL A 252 -10.68 -25.46 7.46
N GLU A 253 -9.94 -26.55 7.61
CA GLU A 253 -9.30 -26.91 8.86
C GLU A 253 -8.01 -26.12 9.08
N VAL A 254 -7.93 -25.38 10.19
CA VAL A 254 -6.76 -24.57 10.57
C VAL A 254 -6.40 -24.85 12.03
N PRO A 255 -5.14 -25.16 12.38
CA PRO A 255 -4.77 -25.39 13.77
C PRO A 255 -5.05 -24.19 14.68
N VAL A 256 -5.44 -24.43 15.94
CA VAL A 256 -5.78 -23.33 16.88
C VAL A 256 -4.59 -22.43 17.19
N GLU A 257 -3.36 -22.93 17.06
CA GLU A 257 -2.12 -22.18 17.20
C GLU A 257 -1.87 -21.16 16.07
N ASN A 258 -2.69 -21.16 15.01
CA ASN A 258 -2.66 -20.11 13.99
C ASN A 258 -3.43 -18.84 14.41
N LEU A 259 -4.07 -18.85 15.59
CA LEU A 259 -4.69 -17.66 16.18
C LEU A 259 -3.63 -16.58 16.42
N LEU A 260 -3.93 -15.35 16.00
CA LEU A 260 -3.12 -14.18 16.34
C LEU A 260 -3.67 -13.56 17.62
N GLY A 261 -2.82 -13.49 18.66
CA GLY A 261 -3.19 -12.96 19.96
C GLY A 261 -4.26 -13.79 20.67
N LYS A 262 -5.40 -13.17 21.00
CA LYS A 262 -6.50 -13.80 21.75
C LYS A 262 -7.81 -13.76 20.97
N GLU A 263 -8.67 -14.75 21.20
CA GLU A 263 -10.03 -14.76 20.66
C GLU A 263 -10.80 -13.50 21.10
N GLY A 264 -11.58 -12.89 20.21
CA GLY A 264 -12.38 -11.69 20.49
C GLY A 264 -11.61 -10.37 20.44
N MET A 265 -10.28 -10.41 20.26
CA MET A 265 -9.44 -9.22 20.14
C MET A 265 -9.19 -8.78 18.69
N GLY A 266 -9.77 -9.48 17.72
CA GLY A 266 -9.52 -9.29 16.28
C GLY A 266 -9.77 -7.85 15.81
N MET A 267 -10.88 -7.23 16.21
CA MET A 267 -11.17 -5.83 15.82
C MET A 267 -10.08 -4.86 16.29
N LYS A 268 -9.56 -5.03 17.51
CA LYS A 268 -8.48 -4.18 18.04
C LYS A 268 -7.19 -4.36 17.22
N TYR A 269 -6.85 -5.60 16.88
CA TYR A 269 -5.67 -5.90 16.08
C TYR A 269 -5.78 -5.34 14.66
N ILE A 270 -6.96 -5.45 14.04
CA ILE A 270 -7.26 -4.87 12.73
C ILE A 270 -7.07 -3.34 12.75
N MET A 271 -7.69 -2.64 13.70
CA MET A 271 -7.58 -1.17 13.81
C MET A 271 -6.13 -0.71 14.04
N THR A 272 -5.37 -1.49 14.81
CA THR A 272 -3.93 -1.21 15.04
C THR A 272 -3.14 -1.33 13.73
N ASN A 273 -3.45 -2.33 12.91
CA ASN A 273 -2.79 -2.55 11.61
C ASN A 273 -3.13 -1.42 10.63
N PHE A 274 -4.40 -1.01 10.57
CA PHE A 274 -4.89 0.01 9.65
C PHE A 274 -4.18 1.36 9.77
N ASN A 275 -3.62 1.72 10.92
CA ASN A 275 -2.83 2.95 11.03
C ASN A 275 -1.60 2.92 10.09
N HIS A 276 -0.89 1.79 10.03
CA HIS A 276 0.22 1.63 9.07
C HIS A 276 -0.29 1.65 7.63
N GLU A 277 -1.34 0.89 7.33
CA GLU A 277 -1.91 0.82 5.97
C GLU A 277 -2.35 2.20 5.47
N ARG A 278 -3.01 2.98 6.32
CA ARG A 278 -3.50 4.32 6.01
C ARG A 278 -2.36 5.28 5.73
N LEU A 279 -1.27 5.22 6.50
CA LEU A 279 -0.09 6.04 6.24
C LEU A 279 0.54 5.71 4.89
N SER A 280 0.76 4.42 4.58
CA SER A 280 1.30 3.99 3.29
C SER A 280 0.40 4.43 2.12
N LEU A 281 -0.91 4.31 2.26
CA LEU A 281 -1.87 4.78 1.25
C LEU A 281 -1.87 6.29 1.09
N ALA A 282 -1.70 7.06 2.18
CA ALA A 282 -1.63 8.51 2.11
C ALA A 282 -0.39 8.98 1.32
N VAL A 283 0.77 8.33 1.53
CA VAL A 283 2.00 8.60 0.78
C VAL A 283 1.82 8.22 -0.70
N ALA A 284 1.31 7.02 -0.98
CA ALA A 284 1.06 6.54 -2.35
C ALA A 284 0.13 7.49 -3.13
N ALA A 285 -1.00 7.87 -2.53
CA ALA A 285 -1.96 8.79 -3.13
C ALA A 285 -1.37 10.19 -3.38
N THR A 286 -0.49 10.66 -2.49
CA THR A 286 0.19 11.95 -2.67
C THR A 286 1.20 11.89 -3.81
N ARG A 287 1.94 10.78 -3.96
CA ARG A 287 2.85 10.58 -5.12
C ARG A 287 2.07 10.52 -6.43
N GLN A 288 0.97 9.79 -6.47
CA GLN A 288 0.05 9.75 -7.61
C GLN A 288 -0.44 11.15 -8.00
N ALA A 289 -0.82 11.97 -7.02
CA ALA A 289 -1.23 13.35 -7.25
C ALA A 289 -0.11 14.19 -7.88
N ARG A 290 1.14 13.99 -7.44
CA ARG A 290 2.34 14.59 -8.07
C ARG A 290 2.51 14.16 -9.52
N VAL A 291 2.35 12.88 -9.83
CA VAL A 291 2.47 12.36 -11.20
C VAL A 291 1.40 12.99 -12.11
N ALA A 292 0.13 12.98 -11.68
CA ALA A 292 -0.96 13.59 -12.44
C ALA A 292 -0.73 15.08 -12.70
N LEU A 293 -0.43 15.87 -11.66
CA LEU A 293 -0.29 17.31 -11.78
C LEU A 293 0.97 17.71 -12.57
N SER A 294 2.09 17.01 -12.38
CA SER A 294 3.31 17.29 -13.13
C SER A 294 3.21 16.90 -14.60
N ALA A 295 2.51 15.81 -14.93
CA ALA A 295 2.19 15.46 -16.31
C ALA A 295 1.33 16.53 -16.99
N ALA A 296 0.33 17.07 -16.28
CA ALA A 296 -0.48 18.19 -16.74
C ALA A 296 0.35 19.46 -16.96
N PHE A 297 1.26 19.76 -16.03
CA PHE A 297 2.17 20.88 -16.12
C PHE A 297 3.07 20.76 -17.37
N GLU A 298 3.72 19.61 -17.55
CA GLU A 298 4.59 19.34 -18.69
C GLU A 298 3.83 19.44 -20.02
N TYR A 299 2.61 18.89 -20.09
CA TYR A 299 1.76 19.03 -21.26
C TYR A 299 1.43 20.50 -21.56
N CYS A 300 1.07 21.27 -20.53
CA CYS A 300 0.74 22.69 -20.68
C CYS A 300 1.92 23.54 -21.13
N LEU A 301 3.16 23.16 -20.81
CA LEU A 301 4.36 23.83 -21.32
C LEU A 301 4.53 23.62 -22.83
N LYS A 302 4.26 22.41 -23.32
CA LYS A 302 4.51 22.00 -24.72
C LYS A 302 3.34 22.26 -25.65
N ARG A 303 2.10 22.19 -25.16
CA ARG A 303 0.91 22.29 -25.99
C ARG A 303 0.64 23.73 -26.38
N GLU A 304 0.54 23.99 -27.68
CA GLU A 304 0.14 25.29 -28.22
C GLU A 304 -1.35 25.34 -28.54
N ALA A 305 -1.98 26.48 -28.24
CA ALA A 305 -3.32 26.86 -28.68
C ALA A 305 -3.44 28.38 -28.66
N PHE A 306 -4.24 28.95 -29.59
CA PHE A 306 -4.43 30.40 -29.69
C PHE A 306 -3.10 31.18 -29.84
N GLY A 307 -2.15 30.63 -30.62
CA GLY A 307 -0.88 31.28 -30.97
C GLY A 307 0.20 31.27 -29.88
N LYS A 308 0.00 30.54 -28.77
CA LYS A 308 0.97 30.43 -27.67
C LYS A 308 0.83 29.11 -26.91
N SER A 309 1.79 28.80 -26.05
CA SER A 309 1.70 27.67 -25.10
C SER A 309 0.48 27.80 -24.18
N LEU A 310 -0.14 26.70 -23.78
CA LEU A 310 -1.24 26.70 -22.80
C LEU A 310 -0.81 27.33 -21.48
N MET A 311 0.46 27.18 -21.09
CA MET A 311 1.01 27.82 -19.89
C MET A 311 0.90 29.35 -19.91
N GLU A 312 0.79 29.98 -21.09
CA GLU A 312 0.61 31.42 -21.23
C GLU A 312 -0.82 31.90 -20.92
N GLN A 313 -1.76 30.97 -20.69
CA GLN A 313 -3.13 31.29 -20.34
C GLN A 313 -3.28 31.41 -18.81
N PRO A 314 -3.76 32.55 -18.27
CA PRO A 314 -3.91 32.74 -16.83
C PRO A 314 -4.78 31.67 -16.14
N VAL A 315 -5.84 31.21 -16.82
CA VAL A 315 -6.73 30.16 -16.31
C VAL A 315 -6.02 28.82 -16.13
N VAL A 316 -5.05 28.49 -16.99
CA VAL A 316 -4.25 27.25 -16.88
C VAL A 316 -3.34 27.34 -15.66
N ARG A 317 -2.60 28.45 -15.52
CA ARG A 317 -1.73 28.69 -14.34
C ARG A 317 -2.52 28.68 -13.04
N HIS A 318 -3.70 29.29 -13.01
CA HIS A 318 -4.57 29.29 -11.83
C HIS A 318 -5.00 27.88 -11.44
N ARG A 319 -5.40 27.04 -12.40
CA ARG A 319 -5.80 25.64 -12.14
C ARG A 319 -4.63 24.83 -11.57
N LEU A 320 -3.46 24.91 -12.20
CA LEU A 320 -2.26 24.22 -11.72
C LEU A 320 -1.87 24.67 -10.30
N ALA A 321 -1.88 25.98 -10.03
CA ALA A 321 -1.57 26.51 -8.70
C ALA A 321 -2.60 26.10 -7.63
N LYS A 322 -3.89 26.08 -7.99
CA LYS A 322 -4.98 25.69 -7.08
C LYS A 322 -4.87 24.24 -6.63
N CYS A 323 -4.41 23.33 -7.48
CA CYS A 323 -4.14 21.93 -7.13
C CYS A 323 -2.75 21.74 -6.50
N GLY A 324 -1.76 22.52 -6.92
CA GLY A 324 -0.39 22.44 -6.41
C GLY A 324 -0.26 22.83 -4.94
N ALA A 325 -0.99 23.85 -4.49
CA ALA A 325 -0.96 24.28 -3.09
C ALA A 325 -1.41 23.19 -2.10
N PRO A 326 -2.59 22.55 -2.23
CA PRO A 326 -3.00 21.47 -1.33
C PRO A 326 -2.12 20.21 -1.48
N LEU A 327 -1.54 19.96 -2.66
CA LEU A 327 -0.58 18.88 -2.85
C LEU A 327 0.70 19.06 -2.02
N GLU A 328 1.33 20.24 -2.08
CA GLU A 328 2.52 20.50 -1.26
C GLU A 328 2.17 20.57 0.23
N ALA A 329 0.99 21.10 0.59
CA ALA A 329 0.51 21.08 1.97
C ALA A 329 0.32 19.65 2.50
N GLN A 330 -0.24 18.74 1.68
CA GLN A 330 -0.39 17.33 2.03
C GLN A 330 0.96 16.66 2.29
N TRP A 331 1.96 16.93 1.44
CA TRP A 331 3.30 16.37 1.65
C TRP A 331 3.96 16.89 2.94
N ALA A 332 3.87 18.20 3.20
CA ALA A 332 4.38 18.79 4.44
C ALA A 332 3.67 18.23 5.69
N TRP A 333 2.37 17.94 5.59
CA TRP A 333 1.62 17.30 6.66
C TRP A 333 2.10 15.87 6.91
N LEU A 334 2.30 15.08 5.85
CA LEU A 334 2.87 13.73 5.97
C LEU A 334 4.25 13.75 6.64
N GLU A 335 5.13 14.68 6.26
CA GLU A 335 6.46 14.82 6.87
C GLU A 335 6.37 15.16 8.38
N THR A 336 5.52 16.12 8.74
CA THR A 336 5.29 16.48 10.15
C THR A 336 4.75 15.31 10.95
N PHE A 337 3.80 14.57 10.36
CA PHE A 337 3.16 13.42 10.96
C PHE A 337 4.16 12.27 11.19
N ILE A 338 4.98 11.95 10.19
CA ILE A 338 6.04 10.94 10.27
C ILE A 338 7.07 11.32 11.34
N TYR A 339 7.42 12.60 11.42
CA TYR A 339 8.33 13.08 12.46
C TYR A 339 7.75 12.84 13.86
N SER A 340 6.45 13.10 14.07
CA SER A 340 5.78 12.77 15.35
C SER A 340 5.82 11.28 15.66
N LEU A 341 5.58 10.40 14.68
CA LEU A 341 5.68 8.94 14.87
C LEU A 341 7.08 8.47 15.30
N ILE A 342 8.14 9.17 14.89
CA ILE A 342 9.52 8.88 15.29
C ILE A 342 9.82 9.40 16.70
N LYS A 343 9.25 10.54 17.09
CA LYS A 343 9.57 11.22 18.35
C LYS A 343 8.69 10.83 19.52
N MET A 344 7.49 10.33 19.27
CA MET A 344 6.54 9.92 20.30
C MET A 344 6.76 8.46 20.72
N PRO A 345 6.53 8.12 22.01
CA PRO A 345 6.37 6.74 22.42
C PRO A 345 5.27 6.05 21.62
N ARG A 346 5.47 4.78 21.26
CA ARG A 346 4.56 4.08 20.34
C ARG A 346 3.12 4.00 20.85
N ASP A 347 2.93 3.71 22.14
CA ASP A 347 1.59 3.56 22.73
C ASP A 347 0.82 4.90 22.75
N GLU A 348 1.51 6.02 22.99
CA GLU A 348 0.93 7.36 22.89
C GLU A 348 0.61 7.72 21.44
N ALA A 349 1.55 7.45 20.52
CA ALA A 349 1.36 7.70 19.10
C ALA A 349 0.16 6.91 18.53
N ASP A 350 0.00 5.64 18.89
CA ASP A 350 -1.10 4.80 18.41
C ASP A 350 -2.49 5.35 18.82
N VAL A 351 -2.58 6.03 19.98
CA VAL A 351 -3.82 6.65 20.48
C VAL A 351 -4.02 8.04 19.85
N GLU A 352 -3.04 8.93 19.98
CA GLU A 352 -3.16 10.35 19.62
C GLU A 352 -3.13 10.57 18.10
N LEU A 353 -2.41 9.72 17.37
CA LEU A 353 -2.20 9.90 15.92
C LEU A 353 -3.14 9.06 15.05
N GLY A 354 -3.89 8.10 15.63
CA GLY A 354 -4.78 7.23 14.86
C GLY A 354 -5.83 7.99 14.03
N GLY A 355 -6.51 8.95 14.67
CA GLY A 355 -7.49 9.81 13.98
C GLY A 355 -6.85 10.71 12.93
N LEU A 356 -5.68 11.28 13.22
CA LEU A 356 -4.92 12.11 12.28
C LEU A 356 -4.42 11.30 11.08
N THR A 357 -4.04 10.04 11.27
CA THR A 357 -3.65 9.13 10.18
C THR A 357 -4.80 8.92 9.21
N ALA A 358 -6.01 8.66 9.74
CA ALA A 358 -7.20 8.50 8.92
C ALA A 358 -7.54 9.80 8.16
N ALA A 359 -7.42 10.96 8.82
CA ALA A 359 -7.63 12.26 8.18
C ALA A 359 -6.60 12.55 7.07
N ALA A 360 -5.32 12.29 7.31
CA ALA A 360 -4.25 12.47 6.33
C ALA A 360 -4.47 11.58 5.09
N LYS A 361 -4.90 10.33 5.31
CA LYS A 361 -5.26 9.39 4.23
C LYS A 361 -6.47 9.86 3.44
N ALA A 362 -7.54 10.27 4.12
CA ALA A 362 -8.75 10.78 3.47
C ALA A 362 -8.43 12.04 2.63
N GLN A 363 -7.67 12.98 3.19
CA GLN A 363 -7.23 14.19 2.51
C GLN A 363 -6.36 13.89 1.30
N ALA A 364 -5.43 12.92 1.39
CA ALA A 364 -4.62 12.52 0.25
C ALA A 364 -5.46 12.03 -0.94
N GLY A 365 -6.56 11.30 -0.67
CA GLY A 365 -7.51 10.88 -1.70
C GLY A 365 -8.24 12.05 -2.37
N ILE A 366 -8.61 13.08 -1.60
CA ILE A 366 -9.22 14.32 -2.12
C ILE A 366 -8.23 15.06 -3.02
N VAL A 367 -7.01 15.27 -2.53
CA VAL A 367 -5.93 15.95 -3.26
C VAL A 367 -5.62 15.23 -4.57
N LEU A 368 -5.52 13.90 -4.54
CA LEU A 368 -5.34 13.09 -5.74
C LEU A 368 -6.49 13.31 -6.73
N ASN A 369 -7.73 13.26 -6.27
CA ASN A 369 -8.88 13.46 -7.14
C ASN A 369 -8.88 14.84 -7.80
N GLU A 370 -8.58 15.90 -7.06
CA GLU A 370 -8.46 17.25 -7.61
C GLU A 370 -7.33 17.36 -8.64
N CYS A 371 -6.17 16.79 -8.35
CA CYS A 371 -5.02 16.80 -9.27
C CYS A 371 -5.30 16.01 -10.55
N ALA A 372 -5.89 14.82 -10.43
CA ALA A 372 -6.23 13.96 -11.56
C ALA A 372 -7.31 14.59 -12.45
N GLN A 373 -8.37 15.17 -11.86
CA GLN A 373 -9.39 15.92 -12.61
C GLN A 373 -8.81 17.16 -13.30
N CYS A 374 -7.89 17.87 -12.64
CA CYS A 374 -7.18 19.00 -13.26
C CYS A 374 -6.36 18.54 -14.46
N ALA A 375 -5.63 17.43 -14.33
CA ALA A 375 -4.86 16.84 -15.42
C ALA A 375 -5.73 16.45 -16.61
N MET A 376 -6.79 15.67 -16.37
CA MET A 376 -7.81 15.32 -17.38
C MET A 376 -8.27 16.53 -18.17
N LEU A 377 -8.68 17.59 -17.47
CA LEU A 377 -9.22 18.81 -18.09
C LEU A 377 -8.17 19.54 -18.91
N LEU A 378 -6.92 19.62 -18.44
CA LEU A 378 -5.83 20.31 -19.13
C LEU A 378 -5.31 19.54 -20.34
N PHE A 379 -5.42 18.21 -20.33
CA PHE A 379 -5.14 17.38 -21.52
C PHE A 379 -6.21 17.54 -22.62
N GLY A 380 -7.38 18.10 -22.30
CA GLY A 380 -8.48 18.27 -23.24
C GLY A 380 -8.97 16.92 -23.79
N GLY A 381 -9.20 16.83 -25.09
CA GLY A 381 -9.64 15.57 -25.72
C GLY A 381 -8.68 14.39 -25.50
N ASN A 382 -7.37 14.64 -25.36
CA ASN A 382 -6.39 13.60 -25.06
C ASN A 382 -6.53 13.05 -23.63
N GLY A 383 -7.18 13.77 -22.72
CA GLY A 383 -7.50 13.25 -21.40
C GLY A 383 -8.51 12.11 -21.47
N TYR A 384 -9.37 12.09 -22.50
CA TYR A 384 -10.45 11.11 -22.64
C TYR A 384 -10.01 9.77 -23.27
N THR A 385 -8.76 9.66 -23.71
CA THR A 385 -8.26 8.43 -24.36
C THR A 385 -7.72 7.44 -23.34
N ARG A 386 -7.91 6.13 -23.56
CA ARG A 386 -7.30 5.06 -22.74
C ARG A 386 -5.79 4.88 -22.94
N THR A 387 -5.16 5.73 -23.74
CA THR A 387 -3.74 5.69 -24.09
C THR A 387 -3.15 7.09 -23.94
N GLY A 388 -1.82 7.17 -23.82
CA GLY A 388 -1.11 8.44 -23.77
C GLY A 388 -1.43 9.24 -22.50
N GLN A 389 -1.75 10.52 -22.64
CA GLN A 389 -2.05 11.38 -21.47
C GLN A 389 -3.31 10.95 -20.71
N GLY A 390 -4.33 10.48 -21.43
CA GLY A 390 -5.56 10.03 -20.82
C GLY A 390 -5.39 8.73 -20.04
N GLU A 391 -4.39 7.90 -20.33
CA GLU A 391 -4.09 6.72 -19.49
C GLU A 391 -3.52 7.11 -18.13
N ILE A 392 -2.64 8.11 -18.09
CA ILE A 392 -2.15 8.67 -16.82
C ILE A 392 -3.34 9.17 -16.03
N ALA A 393 -4.19 9.98 -16.66
CA ALA A 393 -5.29 10.60 -15.98
C ALA A 393 -6.43 9.61 -15.61
N GLU A 394 -6.74 8.60 -16.43
CA GLU A 394 -7.70 7.53 -16.14
C GLU A 394 -7.24 6.68 -14.96
N ARG A 395 -5.96 6.27 -14.94
CA ARG A 395 -5.40 5.42 -13.86
C ARG A 395 -5.23 6.19 -12.55
N GLU A 396 -5.08 7.50 -12.61
CA GLU A 396 -5.06 8.39 -11.44
C GLU A 396 -6.48 8.85 -11.03
N CYS A 397 -7.42 8.95 -11.97
CA CYS A 397 -8.85 9.21 -11.75
C CYS A 397 -9.64 7.96 -11.33
N ASP A 398 -9.04 6.77 -11.35
CA ASP A 398 -9.49 5.60 -10.58
C ASP A 398 -9.37 5.82 -9.05
N THR A 399 -9.39 7.10 -8.61
CA THR A 399 -9.52 7.61 -7.24
C THR A 399 -10.65 7.00 -6.45
N ALA A 400 -11.64 6.40 -7.13
CA ALA A 400 -12.66 5.58 -6.50
C ALA A 400 -12.02 4.50 -5.61
N ILE A 401 -10.90 3.88 -5.98
CA ILE A 401 -10.29 2.83 -5.15
C ILE A 401 -9.61 3.44 -3.91
N THR A 402 -8.77 4.47 -4.09
CA THR A 402 -8.08 5.10 -2.95
C THR A 402 -9.07 5.77 -1.99
N SER A 403 -10.20 6.28 -2.48
CA SER A 403 -11.29 6.82 -1.65
C SER A 403 -12.21 5.73 -1.07
N VAL A 404 -12.44 4.61 -1.74
CA VAL A 404 -13.23 3.47 -1.23
C VAL A 404 -12.47 2.71 -0.14
N THR A 405 -11.15 2.56 -0.26
CA THR A 405 -10.30 2.04 0.83
C THR A 405 -10.34 2.96 2.07
N THR A 406 -10.90 4.19 1.99
CA THR A 406 -11.05 5.08 3.17
C THR A 406 -12.15 4.60 4.10
N TYR A 407 -13.05 3.78 3.60
CA TYR A 407 -14.20 3.30 4.35
C TYR A 407 -13.96 1.92 4.97
N CYS A 408 -12.73 1.39 5.00
CA CYS A 408 -12.38 0.19 5.77
C CYS A 408 -11.57 0.56 7.02
#